data_AF-A0A7X6T6I5-F1
#
_entry.id   AF-A0A7X6T6I5-F1
#
_cell.length_a   1.000
_cell.length_b   1.000
_cell.length_c   1.000
_cell.angle_alpha   90.00
_cell.angle_beta   90.00
_cell.angle_gamma   90.00
#
_symmetry.space_group_name_H-M   'P 1'
#
loop_
_entity.id
_entity.type
_entity.pdbx_description
1 polymer ?
#
loop_
_entity_poly.entity_id
_entity_poly.type
_entity_poly.pdbx_seq_one_letter_code
_entity_poly.pdbx_strand_id
1 'polypeptide(L)'
;LQEVALQLNRASINEEMVRLEAHLKAFLKGCKEKGALGKRLDFLAQEMNREINTIGSKSVLVPISQEVVTMKEALENIREQLRNIE
;
A
#
# COMPACT_ATOMS: atom_id res chain seq x y z
N LEU A 1 15.58 -5.85 -27.68
CA LEU A 1 15.39 -4.63 -26.86
C LEU A 1 13.93 -4.42 -26.46
N GLN A 2 12.98 -4.48 -27.41
CA GLN A 2 11.55 -4.27 -27.13
C GLN A 2 10.95 -5.26 -26.12
N GLU A 3 11.28 -6.55 -26.21
CA GLU A 3 10.84 -7.57 -25.24
C GLU A 3 11.43 -7.36 -23.84
N VAL A 4 12.71 -6.97 -23.77
CA VAL A 4 13.39 -6.67 -22.50
C VAL A 4 12.79 -5.42 -21.84
N ALA A 5 12.45 -4.39 -22.62
CA ALA A 5 11.75 -3.20 -22.12
C ALA A 5 10.33 -3.54 -21.63
N LEU A 6 9.62 -4.44 -22.33
CA LEU A 6 8.31 -4.92 -21.90
C LEU A 6 8.39 -5.70 -20.58
N GLN A 7 9.42 -6.55 -20.42
CA GLN A 7 9.67 -7.28 -19.18
C GLN A 7 10.06 -6.35 -18.02
N LEU A 8 10.90 -5.35 -18.27
CA LEU A 8 11.26 -4.33 -17.28
C LEU A 8 10.05 -3.50 -16.84
N ASN A 9 9.18 -3.10 -17.77
CA ASN A 9 7.94 -2.40 -17.41
C ASN A 9 7.00 -3.27 -16.58
N ARG A 10 6.94 -4.59 -16.85
CA ARG A 10 6.16 -5.53 -16.04
C ARG A 10 6.76 -5.76 -14.64
N ALA A 11 8.08 -5.74 -14.53
CA ALA A 11 8.80 -5.90 -13.26
C ALA A 11 8.90 -4.59 -12.45
N SER A 12 8.64 -3.44 -13.08
CA SER A 12 8.63 -2.14 -12.40
C SER A 12 7.46 -2.04 -11.42
N ILE A 13 7.78 -1.59 -10.21
CA ILE A 13 6.83 -1.31 -9.12
C ILE A 13 6.57 0.18 -8.93
N ASN A 14 7.06 1.03 -9.85
CA ASN A 14 7.01 2.49 -9.66
C ASN A 14 5.58 3.03 -9.59
N GLU A 15 4.67 2.47 -10.38
CA GLU A 15 3.26 2.88 -10.38
C GLU A 15 2.61 2.57 -9.02
N GLU A 16 2.87 1.38 -8.47
CA GLU A 16 2.39 0.97 -7.16
C GLU A 16 2.96 1.85 -6.04
N MET A 17 4.24 2.22 -6.11
CA MET A 17 4.85 3.13 -5.13
C MET A 17 4.20 4.51 -5.15
N VAL A 18 3.93 5.07 -6.33
CA VAL A 18 3.26 6.37 -6.48
C VAL A 18 1.83 6.31 -5.95
N ARG A 19 1.07 5.25 -6.26
CA ARG A 19 -0.29 5.06 -5.74
C ARG A 19 -0.30 4.87 -4.23
N LEU A 20 0.59 4.03 -3.70
CA LEU A 20 0.72 3.80 -2.26
C LEU A 20 1.02 5.11 -1.51
N GLU A 21 1.92 5.95 -2.03
CA GLU A 21 2.21 7.26 -1.46
C GLU A 21 0.98 8.18 -1.46
N ALA A 22 0.19 8.18 -2.54
CA ALA A 22 -1.04 8.95 -2.61
C ALA A 22 -2.09 8.48 -1.60
N HIS A 23 -2.26 7.16 -1.43
CA HIS A 23 -3.15 6.57 -0.42
C HIS A 23 -2.69 6.91 1.01
N LEU A 24 -1.39 6.81 1.30
CA LEU A 24 -0.80 7.18 2.59
C LEU A 24 -1.06 8.65 2.92
N LYS A 25 -0.84 9.57 1.96
CA LYS A 25 -1.12 11.00 2.15
C LYS A 25 -2.60 11.25 2.45
N ALA A 26 -3.50 10.59 1.72
CA ALA A 26 -4.94 10.69 1.96
C ALA A 26 -5.33 10.12 3.33
N PHE A 27 -4.73 9.01 3.75
CA PHE A 27 -4.95 8.38 5.04
C PHE A 27 -4.55 9.30 6.18
N LEU A 28 -3.31 9.82 6.14
CA LEU A 28 -2.78 10.75 7.15
C LEU A 28 -3.58 12.06 7.24
N LYS A 29 -4.10 12.55 6.10
CA LYS A 29 -5.02 13.68 6.10
C LYS A 29 -6.32 13.34 6.81
N GLY A 30 -6.92 12.18 6.51
CA GLY A 30 -8.14 11.70 7.14
C GLY A 30 -8.00 11.52 8.66
N CYS A 31 -6.85 11.05 9.15
CA CYS A 31 -6.59 10.94 10.60
C CYS A 31 -6.63 12.29 11.35
N LYS A 32 -6.48 13.41 10.66
CA LYS A 32 -6.50 14.77 11.26
C LYS A 32 -7.87 15.45 11.14
N GLU A 33 -8.77 14.90 10.33
CA GLU A 33 -10.11 15.46 10.12
C GLU A 33 -11.05 15.02 11.27
N LYS A 34 -11.98 15.90 11.67
CA LYS A 34 -12.99 15.58 12.70
C LYS A 34 -14.24 14.99 12.03
N GLY A 35 -14.74 13.86 12.53
CA GLY A 35 -15.98 13.24 12.08
C GLY A 35 -15.90 11.72 11.97
N ALA A 36 -16.99 11.09 11.51
CA ALA A 36 -17.07 9.64 11.30
C ALA A 36 -16.29 9.21 10.04
N LEU A 37 -14.97 9.08 10.17
CA LEU A 37 -14.06 8.77 9.05
C LEU A 37 -13.61 7.31 8.99
N GLY A 38 -14.05 6.45 9.94
CA GLY A 38 -13.65 5.05 10.02
C GLY A 38 -13.76 4.31 8.69
N LYS A 39 -14.93 4.36 8.04
CA LYS A 39 -15.16 3.74 6.73
C LYS A 39 -14.23 4.24 5.62
N ARG A 40 -13.90 5.53 5.61
CA ARG A 40 -13.00 6.12 4.61
C ARG A 40 -11.54 5.70 4.86
N LEU A 41 -11.12 5.65 6.12
CA LEU A 41 -9.80 5.19 6.51
C LEU A 41 -9.65 3.69 6.24
N ASP A 42 -10.68 2.87 6.49
CA ASP A 42 -10.67 1.45 6.17
C ASP A 42 -10.56 1.23 4.65
N PHE A 43 -11.33 1.97 3.84
CA PHE A 43 -11.16 1.93 2.39
C PHE A 43 -9.73 2.26 1.93
N LEU A 44 -9.12 3.31 2.49
CA LEU A 44 -7.75 3.67 2.17
C LEU A 44 -6.76 2.58 2.62
N ALA A 45 -6.98 1.95 3.77
CA ALA A 45 -6.18 0.81 4.23
C ALA A 45 -6.29 -0.39 3.28
N GLN A 46 -7.47 -0.65 2.73
CA GLN A 46 -7.66 -1.69 1.71
C GLN A 46 -6.89 -1.39 0.43
N GLU A 47 -6.94 -0.15 -0.06
CA GLU A 47 -6.18 0.24 -1.27
C GLU A 47 -4.66 0.17 -1.02
N MET A 48 -4.17 0.60 0.15
CA MET A 48 -2.76 0.41 0.52
C MET A 48 -2.36 -1.07 0.50
N ASN A 49 -3.21 -1.97 1.00
CA ASN A 49 -2.95 -3.40 0.96
C ASN A 49 -2.85 -3.93 -0.48
N ARG A 50 -3.68 -3.43 -1.40
CA ARG A 50 -3.62 -3.81 -2.82
C ARG A 50 -2.27 -3.46 -3.42
N GLU A 51 -1.81 -2.22 -3.23
CA GLU A 51 -0.51 -1.78 -3.75
C GLU A 51 0.66 -2.59 -3.17
N ILE A 52 0.66 -2.83 -1.85
CA ILE A 52 1.70 -3.64 -1.19
C ILE A 52 1.74 -5.07 -1.74
N ASN A 53 0.58 -5.69 -2.01
CA ASN A 53 0.52 -7.02 -2.61
C ASN A 53 1.05 -7.04 -4.04
N THR A 54 0.75 -6.02 -4.84
CA THR A 54 1.27 -5.91 -6.21
C THR A 54 2.78 -5.66 -6.23
N ILE A 55 3.31 -4.85 -5.31
CA ILE A 55 4.77 -4.67 -5.14
C ILE A 55 5.43 -6.03 -4.84
N GLY A 56 4.86 -6.78 -3.90
CA GLY A 56 5.38 -8.10 -3.52
C GLY A 56 5.31 -9.14 -4.63
N SER A 57 4.29 -9.10 -5.50
CA SER A 57 4.16 -10.07 -6.60
C SER A 57 4.98 -9.72 -7.84
N LYS A 58 5.26 -8.43 -8.08
CA LYS A 58 6.12 -7.97 -9.20
C LYS A 58 7.61 -8.03 -8.85
N SER A 59 7.97 -7.90 -7.58
CA SER A 59 9.37 -7.86 -7.16
C SER A 59 9.98 -9.26 -6.98
N VAL A 60 11.17 -9.44 -7.54
CA VAL A 60 11.99 -10.66 -7.38
C VAL A 60 13.15 -10.49 -6.40
N LEU A 61 13.30 -9.28 -5.84
CA LEU A 61 14.42 -8.94 -4.96
C LEU A 61 14.06 -9.22 -3.50
N VAL A 62 14.85 -10.07 -2.84
CA VAL A 62 14.67 -10.44 -1.42
C VAL A 62 14.54 -9.23 -0.49
N PRO A 63 15.34 -8.15 -0.61
CA PRO A 63 15.17 -6.97 0.23
C PRO A 63 13.77 -6.35 0.11
N ILE A 64 13.19 -6.29 -1.10
CA ILE A 64 11.85 -5.75 -1.29
C ILE A 64 10.80 -6.68 -0.67
N SER A 65 10.97 -8.00 -0.78
CA SER A 65 10.06 -8.96 -0.13
C SER A 65 10.04 -8.79 1.40
N GLN A 66 11.19 -8.49 2.01
CA GLN A 66 11.27 -8.20 3.45
C GLN A 66 10.49 -6.93 3.81
N GLU A 67 10.70 -5.84 3.07
CA GLU A 67 9.96 -4.59 3.26
C GLU A 67 8.45 -4.77 3.06
N VAL A 68 8.02 -5.62 2.11
CA VAL A 68 6.60 -5.95 1.90
C VAL A 68 6.01 -6.63 3.14
N VAL A 69 6.74 -7.53 3.80
CA VAL A 69 6.28 -8.15 5.04
C VAL A 69 6.12 -7.10 6.14
N THR A 70 7.12 -6.24 6.33
CA THR A 70 7.06 -5.15 7.32
C THR A 70 5.89 -4.19 7.06
N MET A 71 5.65 -3.82 5.79
CA MET A 71 4.50 -2.99 5.41
C MET A 71 3.16 -3.66 5.71
N LYS A 72 3.04 -4.98 5.50
CA LYS A 72 1.82 -5.74 5.82
C LYS A 72 1.54 -5.79 7.32
N GLU A 73 2.58 -6.01 8.14
CA GLU A 73 2.46 -5.98 9.60
C GLU A 73 2.00 -4.60 10.10
N ALA A 74 2.63 -3.54 9.61
CA ALA A 74 2.24 -2.17 9.95
C ALA A 74 0.78 -1.87 9.53
N LEU A 75 0.36 -2.35 8.36
CA LEU A 75 -0.99 -2.14 7.85
C LEU A 75 -2.05 -2.91 8.65
N GLU A 76 -1.76 -4.15 9.08
CA GLU A 76 -2.71 -4.89 9.91
C GLU A 76 -2.88 -4.23 11.27
N ASN A 77 -1.80 -3.74 11.89
CA ASN A 77 -1.87 -2.93 13.11
C ASN A 77 -2.78 -1.71 12.91
N ILE A 78 -2.66 -0.99 11.78
CA ILE A 78 -3.54 0.13 11.45
C ILE A 78 -5.01 -0.32 11.36
N ARG A 79 -5.28 -1.44 10.68
CA ARG A 79 -6.64 -1.96 10.51
C ARG A 79 -7.26 -2.42 11.83
N GLU A 80 -6.48 -3.01 12.74
CA GLU A 80 -6.93 -3.32 14.09
C GLU A 80 -7.35 -2.05 14.86
N GLN A 81 -6.54 -0.99 14.79
CA GLN A 81 -6.90 0.29 15.41
C GLN A 81 -8.19 0.88 14.82
N LEU A 82 -8.39 0.78 13.51
CA LEU A 82 -9.62 1.25 12.87
C LEU A 82 -10.85 0.48 13.35
N ARG A 83 -10.77 -0.85 13.50
CA ARG A 83 -11.87 -1.69 14.01
C ARG A 83 -12.22 -1.39 15.47
N ASN A 84 -11.24 -0.95 16.27
CA ASN A 84 -11.45 -0.62 17.69
C ASN A 84 -12.09 0.76 17.92
N ILE A 85 -12.14 1.61 16.89
CA ILE A 85 -12.71 2.97 16.95
C ILE A 85 -14.16 3.01 16.41
N GLU A 86 -14.60 1.97 15.70
CA GLU A 86 -16.00 1.77 15.30
C GLU A 86 -16.90 1.40 16.48
#